data_AF-A0A7R8CJK1-F1
#
_entry.id   AF-A0A7R8CJK1-F1
#
_cell.length_a   1.000
_cell.length_b   1.000
_cell.length_c   1.000
_cell.angle_alpha   90.00
_cell.angle_beta   90.00
_cell.angle_gamma   90.00
#
_symmetry.space_group_name_H-M   'P 1'
#
loop_
_entity.id
_entity.type
_entity.pdbx_description
1 polymer ?
#
loop_
_entity_poly.entity_id
_entity_poly.type
_entity_poly.pdbx_seq_one_letter_code
_entity_poly.pdbx_strand_id
1 'polypeptide(L)'
;MQGESNYFYIMDKRTGRRMEMSYVTDKPYFFYNFVNCYEYENNVVIDVMGFEDADFSSSMRSPSSRFFRERYSSSKIMRFRLPLSTTSRGMELTYSSYCPSRDSSMMSHGTSRNILRPQYLFRESKLMYPCINPNYNGRKYQFTYGQSGNSIIKFDVENRHTLMWRGENEYWRPCKSMFIPNPSGQYEDEGVLISWVSHSTGDFSKSYMIFIDAHSMKELSRVHCDCPFPIEFSDSFYSPHCL
;
A
#
# COMPACT_ATOMS: atom_id res chain seq x y z
N MET A 1 -7.31 -24.56 0.68
CA MET A 1 -5.84 -24.73 0.66
C MET A 1 -5.31 -24.58 2.08
N GLN A 2 -5.40 -25.64 2.89
CA GLN A 2 -4.95 -25.60 4.29
C GLN A 2 -3.50 -26.11 4.31
N GLY A 3 -2.54 -25.21 4.57
CA GLY A 3 -1.10 -25.55 4.64
C GLY A 3 -0.15 -24.75 3.75
N GLU A 4 -0.64 -23.82 2.93
CA GLU A 4 0.24 -22.95 2.14
C GLU A 4 0.61 -21.68 2.93
N SER A 5 1.84 -21.20 2.80
CA SER A 5 2.36 -19.98 3.44
C SER A 5 3.05 -19.12 2.38
N ASN A 6 3.17 -17.81 2.61
CA ASN A 6 3.89 -16.94 1.68
C ASN A 6 5.38 -17.10 1.91
N TYR A 7 6.14 -17.26 0.82
CA TYR A 7 7.60 -17.29 0.85
C TYR A 7 8.14 -15.95 0.34
N PHE A 8 9.09 -15.39 1.07
CA PHE A 8 9.81 -14.19 0.65
C PHE A 8 11.26 -14.57 0.32
N TYR A 9 11.71 -14.09 -0.84
CA TYR A 9 13.08 -14.28 -1.31
C TYR A 9 13.72 -12.91 -1.54
N ILE A 10 14.92 -12.73 -1.00
CA ILE A 10 15.72 -11.53 -1.22
C ILE A 10 16.77 -11.86 -2.28
N MET A 11 16.80 -11.05 -3.32
CA MET A 11 17.77 -11.13 -4.41
C MET A 11 18.66 -9.88 -4.35
N ASP A 12 19.97 -10.06 -4.34
CA ASP A 12 20.91 -8.97 -4.52
C ASP A 12 20.79 -8.44 -5.95
N LYS A 13 20.35 -7.19 -6.11
CA LYS A 13 20.15 -6.57 -7.44
C LYS A 13 21.44 -6.40 -8.25
N ARG A 14 22.61 -6.30 -7.62
CA ARG A 14 23.90 -6.11 -8.30
C ARG A 14 24.45 -7.44 -8.81
N THR A 15 24.32 -8.49 -8.00
CA THR A 15 24.91 -9.81 -8.32
C THR A 15 23.91 -10.79 -8.90
N GLY A 16 22.62 -10.53 -8.79
CA GLY A 16 21.54 -11.45 -9.17
C GLY A 16 21.45 -12.70 -8.29
N ARG A 17 22.22 -12.77 -7.20
CA ARG A 17 22.25 -13.93 -6.31
C ARG A 17 21.15 -13.83 -5.26
N ARG A 18 20.52 -14.96 -4.99
CA ARG A 18 19.57 -15.09 -3.89
C ARG A 18 20.31 -15.19 -2.57
N MET A 19 19.84 -14.48 -1.55
CA MET A 19 20.29 -14.70 -0.17
C MET A 19 19.86 -16.08 0.32
N GLU A 20 20.73 -16.76 1.06
CA GLU A 20 20.46 -18.13 1.56
C GLU A 20 19.30 -18.16 2.56
N MET A 21 19.10 -17.07 3.30
CA MET A 21 18.00 -16.94 4.24
C MET A 21 16.65 -17.06 3.53
N SER A 22 15.75 -17.82 4.15
CA SER A 22 14.37 -17.92 3.69
C SER A 22 13.42 -17.41 4.76
N TYR A 23 12.38 -16.71 4.32
CA TYR A 23 11.35 -16.18 5.20
C TYR A 23 10.00 -16.70 4.75
N VAL A 24 9.20 -17.10 5.72
CA VAL A 24 7.88 -17.71 5.53
C VAL A 24 6.90 -17.04 6.48
N THR A 25 5.67 -16.80 6.05
CA THR A 25 4.66 -16.24 6.95
C THR A 25 4.10 -17.29 7.90
N ASP A 26 3.58 -16.83 9.04
CA ASP A 26 2.93 -17.70 10.04
C ASP A 26 1.61 -18.32 9.55
N LYS A 27 0.93 -17.65 8.63
CA LYS A 27 -0.30 -18.09 7.95
C LYS A 27 -0.30 -17.59 6.49
N PRO A 28 -1.15 -18.11 5.60
CA PRO A 28 -1.29 -17.55 4.26
C PRO A 28 -1.96 -16.18 4.28
N TYR A 29 -1.42 -15.25 3.49
CA TYR A 29 -1.96 -13.94 3.18
C TYR A 29 -2.12 -13.80 1.66
N PHE A 30 -3.08 -12.99 1.22
CA PHE A 30 -3.18 -12.57 -0.17
C PHE A 30 -2.67 -11.14 -0.33
N PHE A 31 -1.59 -10.94 -1.08
CA PHE A 31 -1.04 -9.61 -1.37
C PHE A 31 -1.55 -9.13 -2.72
N TYR A 32 -2.04 -7.89 -2.79
CA TYR A 32 -2.59 -7.33 -4.02
C TYR A 32 -1.71 -6.21 -4.59
N ASN A 33 -1.32 -5.23 -3.78
CA ASN A 33 -0.38 -4.18 -4.20
C ASN A 33 0.75 -4.03 -3.18
N PHE A 34 1.98 -3.85 -3.66
CA PHE A 34 3.03 -3.28 -2.84
C PHE A 34 2.73 -1.80 -2.58
N VAL A 35 3.02 -1.34 -1.37
CA VAL A 35 3.02 0.08 -1.03
C VAL A 35 4.44 0.62 -1.27
N ASN A 36 5.43 0.02 -0.61
CA ASN A 36 6.84 0.32 -0.80
C ASN A 36 7.72 -0.84 -0.28
N CYS A 37 8.99 -0.86 -0.67
CA CYS A 37 9.98 -1.84 -0.21
C CYS A 37 11.35 -1.16 -0.11
N TYR A 38 11.96 -1.13 1.07
CA TYR A 38 13.20 -0.38 1.31
C TYR A 38 14.09 -1.02 2.38
N GLU A 39 15.38 -0.66 2.37
CA GLU A 39 16.33 -1.08 3.40
C GLU A 39 16.33 -0.08 4.57
N TYR A 40 16.29 -0.59 5.82
CA TYR A 40 16.38 0.22 7.03
C TYR A 40 16.90 -0.62 8.21
N GLU A 41 17.89 -0.10 8.94
CA GLU A 41 18.45 -0.74 10.15
C GLU A 41 18.74 -2.25 9.95
N ASN A 42 19.45 -2.60 8.87
CA ASN A 42 19.81 -3.99 8.52
C ASN A 42 18.60 -4.92 8.29
N ASN A 43 17.47 -4.34 7.88
CA ASN A 43 16.28 -5.06 7.46
C ASN A 43 15.83 -4.60 6.08
N VAL A 44 15.22 -5.51 5.32
CA VAL A 44 14.32 -5.15 4.22
C VAL A 44 12.93 -4.98 4.81
N VAL A 45 12.40 -3.77 4.73
CA VAL A 45 11.03 -3.44 5.14
C VAL A 45 10.14 -3.52 3.90
N ILE A 46 9.07 -4.29 4.00
CA ILE A 46 8.11 -4.50 2.92
C ILE A 46 6.73 -4.11 3.41
N ASP A 47 6.17 -3.06 2.82
CA ASP A 47 4.79 -2.67 3.07
C ASP A 47 3.92 -3.13 1.91
N VAL A 48 2.89 -3.90 2.24
CA VAL A 48 1.93 -4.44 1.26
C VAL A 48 0.52 -4.14 1.69
N MET A 49 -0.31 -3.87 0.70
CA MET A 49 -1.74 -3.93 0.83
C MET A 49 -2.22 -5.33 0.46
N GLY A 50 -2.95 -5.97 1.36
CA GLY A 50 -3.45 -7.32 1.17
C GLY A 50 -4.56 -7.71 2.14
N PHE A 51 -4.81 -9.01 2.22
CA PHE A 51 -5.88 -9.61 3.00
C PHE A 51 -5.31 -10.77 3.83
N GLU A 52 -5.93 -11.00 4.99
CA GLU A 52 -5.51 -12.04 5.94
C GLU A 52 -5.89 -13.46 5.53
N ASP A 53 -6.57 -13.62 4.39
CA ASP A 53 -6.94 -14.92 3.81
C ASP A 53 -6.50 -15.03 2.34
N ALA A 54 -6.17 -16.25 1.91
CA ALA A 54 -5.81 -16.56 0.52
C ALA A 54 -7.04 -16.68 -0.41
N ASP A 55 -8.23 -16.82 0.18
CA ASP A 55 -9.47 -17.11 -0.54
C ASP A 55 -10.02 -15.90 -1.31
N PHE A 56 -9.47 -14.69 -1.11
CA PHE A 56 -9.86 -13.48 -1.84
C PHE A 56 -9.81 -13.66 -3.37
N SER A 57 -8.87 -14.46 -3.88
CA SER A 57 -8.73 -14.75 -5.32
C SER A 57 -10.01 -15.31 -5.97
N SER A 58 -10.79 -16.10 -5.21
CA SER A 58 -12.07 -16.64 -5.70
C SER A 58 -13.15 -15.57 -5.85
N SER A 59 -13.13 -14.56 -4.98
CA SER A 59 -14.10 -13.46 -4.98
C SER A 59 -13.93 -12.50 -6.17
N MET A 60 -12.70 -12.36 -6.69
CA MET A 60 -12.43 -11.55 -7.89
C MET A 60 -13.13 -12.08 -9.16
N ARG A 61 -13.55 -13.35 -9.19
CA ARG A 61 -14.29 -13.93 -10.34
C ARG A 61 -15.71 -13.39 -10.44
N SER A 62 -16.25 -12.78 -9.39
CA SER A 62 -17.58 -12.16 -9.37
C SER A 62 -17.53 -10.77 -8.73
N PRO A 63 -16.96 -9.77 -9.43
CA PRO A 63 -16.73 -8.44 -8.88
C PRO A 63 -18.02 -7.66 -8.57
N SER A 64 -19.17 -8.09 -9.14
CA SER A 64 -20.49 -7.49 -8.87
C SER A 64 -21.14 -8.00 -7.58
N SER A 65 -20.64 -9.09 -7.00
CA SER A 65 -21.23 -9.71 -5.81
C SER A 65 -21.09 -8.83 -4.56
N ARG A 66 -22.09 -8.89 -3.67
CA ARG A 66 -22.00 -8.28 -2.32
C ARG A 66 -20.80 -8.85 -1.55
N PHE A 67 -20.52 -10.14 -1.73
CA PHE A 67 -19.36 -10.83 -1.18
C PHE A 67 -18.03 -10.23 -1.60
N PHE A 68 -17.86 -9.85 -2.88
CA PHE A 68 -16.66 -9.15 -3.33
C PHE A 68 -16.50 -7.81 -2.61
N ARG A 69 -17.57 -7.01 -2.49
CA ARG A 69 -17.51 -5.69 -1.80
C ARG A 69 -17.20 -5.80 -0.30
N GLU A 70 -17.72 -6.83 0.37
CA GLU A 70 -17.44 -7.12 1.78
C GLU A 70 -15.99 -7.58 1.98
N ARG A 71 -15.49 -8.46 1.10
CA ARG A 71 -14.08 -8.89 1.11
C ARG A 71 -13.13 -7.75 0.73
N TYR A 72 -13.48 -6.94 -0.25
CA TYR A 72 -12.72 -5.74 -0.65
C TYR A 72 -12.59 -4.77 0.54
N SER A 73 -13.60 -4.77 1.42
CA SER A 73 -13.62 -3.96 2.64
C SER A 73 -12.75 -4.48 3.79
N SER A 74 -12.15 -5.67 3.69
CA SER A 74 -11.29 -6.25 4.75
C SER A 74 -9.79 -6.04 4.53
N SER A 75 -9.41 -5.26 3.51
CA SER A 75 -8.02 -4.97 3.17
C SER A 75 -7.23 -4.39 4.35
N LYS A 76 -5.94 -4.73 4.43
CA LYS A 76 -5.00 -4.27 5.44
C LYS A 76 -3.71 -3.77 4.80
N ILE A 77 -3.10 -2.76 5.42
CA ILE A 77 -1.70 -2.41 5.18
C ILE A 77 -0.83 -3.15 6.20
N MET A 78 0.03 -4.02 5.69
CA MET A 78 0.86 -4.94 6.45
C MET A 78 2.33 -4.63 6.19
N ARG A 79 3.10 -4.44 7.26
CA ARG A 79 4.55 -4.23 7.24
C ARG A 79 5.28 -5.49 7.67
N PHE A 80 6.06 -6.07 6.78
CA PHE A 80 6.99 -7.15 7.07
C PHE A 80 8.41 -6.60 7.21
N ARG A 81 9.18 -7.11 8.17
CA ARG A 81 10.59 -6.77 8.38
C ARG A 81 11.44 -8.03 8.25
N LEU A 82 12.31 -8.06 7.24
CA LEU A 82 13.17 -9.19 6.91
C LEU A 82 14.62 -8.82 7.24
N PRO A 83 15.21 -9.38 8.32
CA PRO A 83 16.57 -9.04 8.70
C PRO A 83 17.59 -9.58 7.71
N LEU A 84 18.59 -8.77 7.36
CA LEU A 84 19.65 -9.09 6.40
C LEU A 84 20.82 -9.87 7.02
N SER A 85 20.87 -9.97 8.35
CA SER A 85 21.85 -10.80 9.07
C SER A 85 21.16 -11.82 9.96
N THR A 86 21.82 -12.95 10.18
CA THR A 86 21.38 -13.94 11.17
C THR A 86 21.59 -13.41 12.58
N THR A 87 20.50 -13.30 13.35
CA THR A 87 20.59 -13.21 14.81
C THR A 87 20.78 -14.59 15.42
N SER A 88 21.38 -14.63 16.61
CA SER A 88 21.65 -15.82 17.41
C SER A 88 20.43 -16.77 17.48
N ARG A 89 20.69 -18.08 17.39
CA ARG A 89 19.67 -19.14 17.38
C ARG A 89 18.67 -18.97 18.53
N GLY A 90 17.37 -19.04 18.21
CA GLY A 90 16.29 -19.13 19.21
C GLY A 90 15.82 -17.80 19.82
N MET A 91 16.29 -16.65 19.33
CA MET A 91 15.69 -15.36 19.71
C MET A 91 14.39 -15.13 18.94
N GLU A 92 13.30 -14.96 19.68
CA GLU A 92 12.15 -14.20 19.19
C GLU A 92 12.59 -12.74 19.07
N LEU A 93 12.79 -12.27 17.84
CA LEU A 93 13.00 -10.86 17.59
C LEU A 93 11.63 -10.20 17.53
N THR A 94 11.15 -9.78 18.71
CA THR A 94 10.20 -8.68 18.77
C THR A 94 11.00 -7.43 18.47
N TYR A 95 10.72 -6.76 17.34
CA TYR A 95 11.34 -5.47 17.02
C TYR A 95 10.82 -4.43 18.04
N SER A 96 11.41 -4.41 19.24
CA SER A 96 10.95 -3.63 20.39
C SER A 96 12.01 -2.71 20.99
N SER A 97 13.21 -2.60 20.44
CA SER A 97 14.25 -1.78 21.07
C SER A 97 14.12 -0.28 20.81
N TYR A 98 13.49 0.18 19.71
CA TYR A 98 13.28 1.63 19.46
C TYR A 98 11.98 1.99 18.71
N CYS A 99 11.12 1.04 18.38
CA CYS A 99 9.79 1.32 17.80
C CYS A 99 8.70 1.08 18.87
N PRO A 100 7.86 2.08 19.23
CA PRO A 100 6.84 1.93 20.28
C PRO A 100 5.72 0.92 19.96
N SER A 101 5.66 0.42 18.74
CA SER A 101 4.61 -0.48 18.28
C SER A 101 5.08 -1.94 18.29
N ARG A 102 4.60 -2.72 19.26
CA ARG A 102 4.90 -4.14 19.55
C ARG A 102 4.47 -5.16 18.47
N ASP A 103 4.24 -4.75 17.23
CA ASP A 103 3.33 -5.49 16.34
C ASP A 103 3.99 -6.34 15.25
N SER A 104 5.26 -6.11 14.88
CA SER A 104 5.99 -7.02 13.97
C SER A 104 6.93 -7.90 14.78
N SER A 105 6.70 -9.21 14.74
CA SER A 105 7.58 -10.20 15.36
C SER A 105 8.08 -11.21 14.34
N MET A 106 9.30 -11.68 14.58
CA MET A 106 9.91 -12.77 13.83
C MET A 106 10.39 -13.83 14.80
N MET A 107 10.11 -15.10 14.48
CA MET A 107 10.64 -16.25 15.22
C MET A 107 11.65 -16.98 14.35
N SER A 108 12.91 -17.03 14.79
CA SER A 108 13.95 -17.83 14.14
C SER A 108 13.92 -19.25 14.71
N HIS A 109 13.58 -20.24 13.89
CA HIS A 109 13.35 -21.62 14.36
C HIS A 109 14.58 -22.52 14.36
N GLY A 110 15.81 -21.99 14.25
CA GLY A 110 17.04 -22.80 14.19
C GLY A 110 17.17 -23.70 12.94
N THR A 111 16.07 -23.93 12.24
CA THR A 111 15.97 -24.35 10.85
C THR A 111 16.15 -23.13 9.96
N SER A 112 16.57 -23.31 8.71
CA SER A 112 16.88 -22.24 7.74
C SER A 112 15.70 -21.32 7.34
N ARG A 113 14.58 -21.36 8.06
CA ARG A 113 13.34 -20.63 7.79
C ARG A 113 12.99 -19.70 8.96
N ASN A 114 12.90 -18.41 8.66
CA ASN A 114 12.44 -17.38 9.58
C ASN A 114 10.93 -17.18 9.43
N ILE A 115 10.17 -17.29 10.52
CA ILE A 115 8.72 -17.08 10.49
C ILE A 115 8.41 -15.59 10.68
N LEU A 116 7.70 -14.99 9.73
CA LEU A 116 7.30 -13.59 9.71
C LEU A 116 5.85 -13.41 10.17
N ARG A 117 5.63 -12.41 11.02
CA ARG A 117 4.31 -11.85 11.31
C ARG A 117 4.27 -10.38 10.90
N PRO A 118 3.25 -9.93 10.15
CA PRO A 118 3.17 -8.54 9.76
C PRO A 118 2.78 -7.66 10.95
N GLN A 119 3.35 -6.46 10.97
CA GLN A 119 2.75 -5.35 11.69
C GLN A 119 1.60 -4.77 10.88
N TYR A 120 0.42 -4.71 11.48
CA TYR A 120 -0.72 -3.99 10.90
C TYR A 120 -0.55 -2.50 11.14
N LEU A 121 -0.25 -1.75 10.08
CA LEU A 121 -0.06 -0.30 10.17
C LEU A 121 -1.41 0.40 10.34
N PHE A 122 -2.42 -0.09 9.62
CA PHE A 122 -3.72 0.56 9.51
C PHE A 122 -4.84 -0.41 9.92
N ARG A 123 -5.28 -0.32 11.17
CA ARG A 123 -6.28 -1.24 11.76
C ARG A 123 -7.73 -0.78 11.53
N GLU A 124 -7.95 0.53 11.59
CA GLU A 124 -9.29 1.14 11.70
C GLU A 124 -9.90 1.54 10.35
N SER A 125 -9.12 1.59 9.29
CA SER A 125 -9.62 2.03 7.99
C SER A 125 -9.02 1.24 6.83
N LYS A 126 -9.67 1.40 5.68
CA LYS A 126 -9.44 0.67 4.44
C LYS A 126 -8.58 1.54 3.56
N LEU A 127 -7.59 0.96 2.89
CA LEU A 127 -6.79 1.70 1.94
C LEU A 127 -6.52 0.78 0.75
N MET A 128 -7.15 1.14 -0.36
CA MET A 128 -7.06 0.43 -1.63
C MET A 128 -6.27 1.26 -2.62
N TYR A 129 -5.60 0.59 -3.55
CA TYR A 129 -4.77 1.24 -4.57
C TYR A 129 -3.76 2.23 -3.98
N PRO A 130 -2.87 1.76 -3.07
CA PRO A 130 -1.89 2.62 -2.44
C PRO A 130 -1.00 3.29 -3.49
N CYS A 131 -0.67 4.55 -3.25
CA CYS A 131 0.42 5.25 -3.91
C CYS A 131 1.24 6.03 -2.88
N ILE A 132 2.45 6.43 -3.27
CA ILE A 132 3.37 7.22 -2.46
C ILE A 132 4.00 8.30 -3.34
N ASN A 133 4.74 9.23 -2.74
CA ASN A 133 5.60 10.11 -3.51
C ASN A 133 6.67 9.27 -4.24
N PRO A 134 6.75 9.31 -5.59
CA PRO A 134 7.67 8.47 -6.35
C PRO A 134 9.15 8.72 -6.03
N ASN A 135 9.51 9.89 -5.48
CA ASN A 135 10.87 10.19 -5.03
C ASN A 135 11.31 9.31 -3.85
N TYR A 136 10.36 8.64 -3.18
CA TYR A 136 10.58 7.77 -2.03
C TYR A 136 10.39 6.28 -2.35
N ASN A 137 10.19 5.92 -3.63
CA ASN A 137 10.21 4.53 -4.08
C ASN A 137 11.55 3.88 -3.72
N GLY A 138 11.51 2.74 -3.02
CA GLY A 138 12.73 2.05 -2.62
C GLY A 138 13.42 2.64 -1.39
N ARG A 139 12.86 3.68 -0.78
CA ARG A 139 13.46 4.44 0.33
C ARG A 139 12.50 4.48 1.52
N LYS A 140 13.06 4.74 2.72
CA LYS A 140 12.24 5.03 3.90
C LYS A 140 11.32 6.21 3.60
N TYR A 141 10.04 6.06 3.94
CA TYR A 141 8.96 6.97 3.60
C TYR A 141 7.98 7.06 4.78
N GLN A 142 7.17 8.11 4.81
CA GLN A 142 6.22 8.42 5.88
C GLN A 142 4.76 8.41 5.41
N PHE A 143 4.47 8.73 4.15
CA PHE A 143 3.10 8.90 3.69
C PHE A 143 2.72 7.95 2.57
N THR A 144 1.55 7.33 2.72
CA THR A 144 0.86 6.63 1.62
C THR A 144 -0.55 7.17 1.47
N TYR A 145 -1.04 7.14 0.24
CA TYR A 145 -2.35 7.61 -0.15
C TYR A 145 -3.14 6.49 -0.79
N GLY A 146 -4.46 6.48 -0.62
CA GLY A 146 -5.28 5.49 -1.30
C GLY A 146 -6.77 5.68 -1.07
N GLN A 147 -7.54 4.88 -1.79
CA GLN A 147 -8.98 4.95 -1.80
C GLN A 147 -9.60 4.22 -0.60
N SER A 148 -10.65 4.81 -0.04
CA SER A 148 -11.51 4.20 0.98
C SER A 148 -12.96 4.61 0.77
N GLY A 149 -13.74 3.75 0.13
CA GLY A 149 -15.13 4.04 -0.20
C GLY A 149 -15.26 5.24 -1.16
N ASN A 150 -15.89 6.33 -0.69
CA ASN A 150 -16.01 7.59 -1.42
C ASN A 150 -14.92 8.62 -1.04
N SER A 151 -13.86 8.20 -0.36
CA SER A 151 -12.80 9.07 0.15
C SER A 151 -11.42 8.67 -0.41
N ILE A 152 -10.49 9.63 -0.42
CA ILE A 152 -9.05 9.42 -0.60
C ILE A 152 -8.41 9.72 0.75
N ILE A 153 -7.66 8.77 1.27
CA ILE A 153 -7.00 8.84 2.57
C ILE A 153 -5.51 9.08 2.34
N LYS A 154 -4.95 10.00 3.13
CA LYS A 154 -3.52 10.08 3.45
C LYS A 154 -3.29 9.38 4.78
N PHE A 155 -2.33 8.48 4.81
CA PHE A 155 -1.94 7.76 6.01
C PHE A 155 -0.45 7.97 6.30
N ASP A 156 -0.16 8.44 7.50
CA ASP A 156 1.17 8.54 8.06
C ASP A 156 1.57 7.18 8.67
N VAL A 157 2.50 6.48 8.04
CA VAL A 157 2.91 5.12 8.45
C VAL A 157 3.78 5.10 9.71
N GLU A 158 4.33 6.24 10.12
CA GLU A 158 5.14 6.37 11.34
C GLU A 158 4.28 6.78 12.53
N ASN A 159 3.52 7.87 12.39
CA ASN A 159 2.70 8.42 13.47
C ASN A 159 1.31 7.79 13.56
N ARG A 160 0.89 7.04 12.53
CA ARG A 160 -0.43 6.40 12.42
C ARG A 160 -1.61 7.38 12.36
N HIS A 161 -1.36 8.59 11.88
CA HIS A 161 -2.39 9.61 11.69
C HIS A 161 -2.99 9.54 10.29
N THR A 162 -4.24 9.98 10.16
CA THR A 162 -4.91 10.08 8.86
C THR A 162 -5.50 11.45 8.61
N LEU A 163 -5.43 11.84 7.35
CA LEU A 163 -6.23 12.92 6.77
C LEU A 163 -6.99 12.34 5.58
N MET A 164 -8.12 12.95 5.22
CA MET A 164 -8.87 12.47 4.06
C MET A 164 -9.55 13.60 3.32
N TRP A 165 -9.60 13.46 2.01
CA TRP A 165 -10.60 14.09 1.18
C TRP A 165 -11.80 13.13 1.05
N ARG A 166 -13.02 13.66 1.10
CA ARG A 166 -14.25 12.88 0.98
C ARG A 166 -15.14 13.49 -0.10
N GLY A 167 -15.58 12.64 -1.03
CA GLY A 167 -16.57 13.02 -2.02
C GLY A 167 -17.91 13.37 -1.37
N GLU A 168 -18.72 14.15 -2.07
CA GLU A 168 -19.97 14.74 -1.54
C GLU A 168 -20.93 13.70 -0.94
N ASN A 169 -21.01 12.53 -1.56
CA ASN A 169 -21.80 11.40 -1.07
C ASN A 169 -21.25 10.07 -1.64
N GLU A 170 -21.97 8.97 -1.43
CA GLU A 170 -21.54 7.62 -1.80
C GLU A 170 -21.63 7.25 -3.28
N TYR A 171 -22.31 8.09 -4.08
CA TYR A 171 -22.44 7.90 -5.52
C TYR A 171 -21.17 8.29 -6.28
N TRP A 172 -20.33 9.17 -5.72
CA TRP A 172 -19.04 9.53 -6.29
C TRP A 172 -17.93 8.75 -5.62
N ARG A 173 -17.17 7.99 -6.41
CA ARG A 173 -16.11 7.12 -5.90
C ARG A 173 -14.80 7.42 -6.59
N PRO A 174 -13.78 7.86 -5.83
CA PRO A 174 -12.45 8.02 -6.38
C PRO A 174 -11.92 6.65 -6.82
N CYS A 175 -11.11 6.69 -7.87
CA CYS A 175 -10.34 5.56 -8.34
C CYS A 175 -8.92 5.65 -7.75
N LYS A 176 -7.98 4.90 -8.34
CA LYS A 176 -6.56 5.00 -7.99
C LYS A 176 -6.09 6.45 -8.10
N SER A 177 -5.32 6.88 -7.10
CA SER A 177 -4.72 8.22 -7.07
C SER A 177 -3.28 8.15 -7.54
N MET A 178 -2.81 9.21 -8.19
CA MET A 178 -1.41 9.41 -8.54
C MET A 178 -0.86 10.61 -7.78
N PHE A 179 0.37 10.51 -7.27
CA PHE A 179 1.05 11.61 -6.59
C PHE A 179 2.01 12.29 -7.56
N ILE A 180 1.88 13.60 -7.70
CA ILE A 180 2.80 14.45 -8.45
C ILE A 180 3.60 15.30 -7.45
N PRO A 181 4.93 15.07 -7.30
CA PRO A 181 5.74 15.85 -6.38
C PRO A 181 5.87 17.30 -6.83
N ASN A 182 5.89 18.21 -5.87
CA ASN A 182 6.35 19.57 -6.11
C ASN A 182 7.86 19.52 -6.44
N PRO A 183 8.31 19.96 -7.63
CA PRO A 183 9.73 19.94 -8.00
C PRO A 183 10.64 20.75 -7.06
N SER A 184 10.08 21.73 -6.34
CA SER A 184 10.79 22.53 -5.34
C SER A 184 10.45 22.16 -3.90
N GLY A 185 9.67 21.08 -3.71
CA GLY A 185 9.24 20.60 -2.39
C GLY A 185 10.41 20.08 -1.56
N GLN A 186 10.36 20.35 -0.27
CA GLN A 186 11.31 19.88 0.74
C GLN A 186 10.73 18.71 1.55
N TYR A 187 9.40 18.60 1.64
CA TYR A 187 8.72 17.56 2.41
C TYR A 187 8.10 16.49 1.49
N GLU A 188 8.00 15.27 2.01
CA GLU A 188 7.53 14.09 1.26
C GLU A 188 6.11 14.26 0.69
N ASP A 189 5.26 14.99 1.40
CA ASP A 189 3.86 15.22 1.08
C ASP A 189 3.59 16.57 0.37
N GLU A 190 4.63 17.28 -0.05
CA GLU A 190 4.47 18.48 -0.88
C GLU A 190 4.27 18.09 -2.35
N GLY A 191 3.01 18.12 -2.77
CA GLY A 191 2.62 17.74 -4.11
C GLY A 191 1.12 17.75 -4.29
N VAL A 192 0.69 17.23 -5.43
CA VAL A 192 -0.73 17.15 -5.81
C VAL A 192 -1.09 15.68 -6.02
N LEU A 193 -2.21 15.26 -5.44
CA LEU A 193 -2.87 14.02 -5.80
C LEU A 193 -3.83 14.27 -6.95
N ILE A 194 -3.76 13.43 -7.97
CA ILE A 194 -4.75 13.38 -9.04
C ILE A 194 -5.54 12.08 -8.91
N SER A 195 -6.87 12.17 -8.96
CA SER A 195 -7.72 10.98 -8.99
C SER A 195 -8.90 11.20 -9.92
N TRP A 196 -9.32 10.14 -10.60
CA TRP A 196 -10.60 10.11 -11.30
C TRP A 196 -11.71 9.75 -10.33
N VAL A 197 -12.80 10.50 -10.32
CA VAL A 197 -13.97 10.26 -9.48
C VAL A 197 -15.14 9.86 -10.36
N SER A 198 -15.55 8.61 -10.23
CA SER A 198 -16.63 8.00 -11.02
C SER A 198 -17.99 8.11 -10.33
N HIS A 199 -19.05 8.34 -11.10
CA HIS A 199 -20.42 8.28 -10.60
C HIS A 199 -20.97 6.84 -10.68
N SER A 200 -21.70 6.40 -9.64
CA SER A 200 -22.15 5.01 -9.52
C SER A 200 -23.15 4.55 -10.58
N THR A 201 -23.80 5.48 -11.30
CA THR A 201 -24.70 5.15 -12.42
C THR A 201 -23.94 4.80 -13.70
N GLY A 202 -22.62 4.98 -13.74
CA GLY A 202 -21.82 4.85 -14.96
C GLY A 202 -21.99 6.01 -15.95
N ASP A 203 -22.63 7.09 -15.52
CA ASP A 203 -22.80 8.30 -16.32
C ASP A 203 -21.50 9.13 -16.28
N PHE A 204 -20.76 9.12 -17.38
CA PHE A 204 -19.47 9.79 -17.49
C PHE A 204 -19.59 11.31 -17.38
N SER A 205 -20.72 11.90 -17.78
CA SER A 205 -20.94 13.35 -17.68
C SER A 205 -20.96 13.85 -16.23
N LYS A 206 -21.21 12.95 -15.26
CA LYS A 206 -21.20 13.23 -13.81
C LYS A 206 -19.85 12.96 -13.16
N SER A 207 -18.94 12.32 -13.89
CA SER A 207 -17.61 11.98 -13.41
C SER A 207 -16.64 13.15 -13.63
N TYR A 208 -15.60 13.22 -12.82
CA TYR A 208 -14.63 14.31 -12.89
C TYR A 208 -13.25 13.85 -12.44
N MET A 209 -12.22 14.55 -12.91
CA MET A 209 -10.88 14.48 -12.34
C MET A 209 -10.76 15.48 -11.19
N ILE A 210 -10.16 15.08 -10.09
CA ILE A 210 -9.91 15.95 -8.94
C ILE A 210 -8.41 16.11 -8.68
N PHE A 211 -8.04 17.32 -8.28
CA PHE A 211 -6.70 17.70 -7.84
C PHE A 211 -6.76 18.07 -6.36
N ILE A 212 -5.97 17.39 -5.54
CA ILE A 212 -5.97 17.55 -4.09
C ILE A 212 -4.56 17.90 -3.63
N ASP A 213 -4.44 18.88 -2.75
CA ASP A 213 -3.19 19.18 -2.06
C ASP A 213 -2.81 18.00 -1.16
N ALA A 214 -1.69 17.34 -1.44
CA ALA A 214 -1.34 16.09 -0.77
C ALA A 214 -0.92 16.31 0.71
N HIS A 215 -0.53 17.52 1.07
CA HIS A 215 -0.18 17.87 2.44
C HIS A 215 -1.44 17.97 3.32
N SER A 216 -2.38 18.82 2.92
CA SER A 216 -3.58 19.18 3.69
C SER A 216 -4.82 18.32 3.38
N MET A 217 -4.79 17.55 2.30
CA MET A 217 -5.94 16.81 1.75
C MET A 217 -7.12 17.70 1.35
N LYS A 218 -6.89 19.00 1.09
CA LYS A 218 -7.89 19.92 0.57
C LYS A 218 -7.96 19.85 -0.95
N GLU A 219 -9.17 19.95 -1.47
CA GLU A 219 -9.38 20.09 -2.91
C GLU A 219 -8.78 21.40 -3.41
N LEU A 220 -8.00 21.31 -4.48
CA LEU A 220 -7.44 22.46 -5.19
C LEU A 220 -8.33 22.85 -6.38
N SER A 221 -8.76 21.84 -7.15
CA SER A 221 -9.66 22.03 -8.30
C SER A 221 -10.25 20.69 -8.75
N ARG A 222 -11.27 20.77 -9.61
CA ARG A 222 -11.82 19.62 -10.34
C ARG A 222 -12.06 19.97 -11.81
N VAL A 223 -11.96 18.98 -12.68
CA VAL A 223 -12.19 19.09 -14.12
C VAL A 223 -13.24 18.06 -14.53
N HIS A 224 -14.33 18.53 -15.11
CA HIS A 224 -15.36 17.68 -15.70
C HIS A 224 -14.94 17.32 -17.13
N CYS A 225 -15.15 16.06 -17.53
CA CYS A 225 -14.87 15.60 -18.88
C CYS A 225 -16.14 15.02 -19.51
N ASP A 226 -16.40 15.41 -20.75
CA ASP A 226 -17.54 14.93 -21.53
C ASP A 226 -17.27 13.59 -22.23
N CYS A 227 -16.12 12.97 -21.98
CA CYS A 227 -15.71 11.70 -22.56
C CYS A 227 -15.46 10.62 -21.50
N PRO A 228 -15.66 9.33 -21.83
CA PRO A 228 -15.31 8.24 -20.93
C PRO A 228 -13.79 8.22 -20.72
N PHE A 229 -13.35 8.40 -19.47
CA PHE A 229 -11.97 8.06 -19.12
C PHE A 229 -11.90 6.54 -18.91
N PRO A 230 -11.04 5.79 -19.64
CA PRO A 230 -10.84 4.39 -19.36
C PRO A 230 -10.36 4.27 -17.91
N ILE A 231 -11.02 3.41 -17.11
CA ILE A 231 -10.57 3.08 -15.77
C ILE A 231 -9.25 2.33 -15.93
N GLU A 232 -8.13 3.06 -15.93
CA GLU A 232 -6.83 2.44 -16.07
C GLU A 232 -6.40 1.81 -14.75
N PHE A 233 -6.18 0.51 -14.81
CA PHE A 233 -5.48 -0.26 -13.78
C PHE A 233 -3.96 -0.03 -13.82
N SER A 234 -3.46 1.10 -14.36
CA SER A 234 -2.04 1.31 -14.65
C SER A 234 -1.48 2.65 -14.13
N ASP A 235 -0.21 2.63 -13.72
CA ASP A 235 0.50 3.60 -12.85
C ASP A 235 1.25 4.73 -13.57
N SER A 236 1.03 4.97 -14.87
CA SER A 236 1.99 5.76 -15.64
C SER A 236 1.46 7.14 -16.06
N PHE A 237 1.93 8.20 -15.38
CA PHE A 237 1.93 9.56 -15.93
C PHE A 237 3.34 9.88 -16.46
N TYR A 238 3.44 10.25 -17.75
CA TYR A 238 4.68 10.70 -18.35
C TYR A 238 4.81 12.22 -18.20
N SER A 239 5.81 12.69 -17.47
CA SER A 239 6.23 14.11 -17.52
C SER A 239 7.12 14.31 -18.75
N PRO A 240 6.76 15.20 -19.70
CA PRO A 240 7.48 15.38 -20.96
C PRO A 240 8.84 16.10 -20.84
N HIS A 241 9.41 16.26 -19.64
CA HIS A 241 10.68 16.98 -19.42
C HIS A 241 11.90 16.09 -19.11
N CYS A 242 11.84 14.80 -19.41
CA CYS A 242 13.01 13.91 -19.42
C CYS A 242 13.15 13.22 -20.78
N LEU A 243 13.59 13.98 -21.80
CA LEU A 243 14.30 13.49 -22.99
C LEU A 243 15.45 14.44 -23.29
#